data_AF-A0A656JSU9-F1
#
_entry.id   AF-A0A656JSU9-F1
#
_cell.length_a   1.000
_cell.length_b   1.000
_cell.length_c   1.000
_cell.angle_alpha   90.00
_cell.angle_beta   90.00
_cell.angle_gamma   90.00
#
_symmetry.space_group_name_H-M   'P 1'
#
loop_
_entity.id
_entity.type
_entity.pdbx_description
1 polymer ?
#
loop_
_entity_poly.entity_id
_entity_poly.type
_entity_poly.pdbx_seq_one_letter_code
_entity_poly.pdbx_strand_id
1 'polypeptide(L)'
;KVAAELAKTGIAFIDAPVSGGPKGAATGTMSMVIGAEDADLARAMPVLEGMSGTRVHVGQCGAGNVAKIANNMLAACHLISTAE
;
A
#
# COMPACT_ATOMS: atom_id res chain seq x y z
N LYS A 1 14.19 7.20 0.23
CA LYS A 1 15.54 6.85 -0.31
C LYS A 1 15.42 5.93 -1.53
N VAL A 2 14.79 4.76 -1.43
CA VAL A 2 14.62 3.82 -2.56
C VAL A 2 14.02 4.50 -3.82
N ALA A 3 12.88 5.19 -3.68
CA ALA A 3 12.25 5.88 -4.80
C ALA A 3 13.17 6.91 -5.49
N ALA A 4 13.86 7.73 -4.70
CA ALA A 4 14.77 8.75 -5.22
C ALA A 4 15.99 8.15 -5.94
N GLU A 5 16.51 7.01 -5.47
CA GLU A 5 17.63 6.33 -6.15
C GLU A 5 17.19 5.67 -7.45
N LEU A 6 16.01 5.03 -7.47
CA LEU A 6 15.45 4.42 -8.68
C LEU A 6 15.08 5.46 -9.75
N ALA A 7 14.63 6.64 -9.34
CA ALA A 7 14.33 7.73 -10.26
C ALA A 7 15.56 8.17 -11.08
N LYS A 8 16.78 8.08 -10.52
CA LYS A 8 18.03 8.41 -11.24
C LYS A 8 18.30 7.49 -12.43
N THR A 9 17.71 6.28 -12.44
CA THR A 9 17.82 5.31 -13.54
C THR A 9 16.52 5.18 -14.35
N GLY A 10 15.58 6.11 -14.15
CA GLY A 10 14.31 6.13 -14.89
C GLY A 10 13.29 5.09 -14.43
N ILE A 11 13.47 4.51 -13.24
CA ILE A 11 12.54 3.52 -12.68
C ILE A 11 11.59 4.22 -11.70
N ALA A 12 10.29 4.12 -11.98
CA ALA A 12 9.24 4.55 -11.06
C ALA A 12 9.08 3.56 -9.90
N PHE A 13 8.82 4.08 -8.71
CA PHE A 13 8.62 3.27 -7.51
C PHE A 13 7.32 3.66 -6.82
N ILE A 14 6.53 2.65 -6.47
CA ILE A 14 5.25 2.76 -5.78
C ILE A 14 5.35 1.94 -4.50
N ASP A 15 4.99 2.53 -3.35
CA ASP A 15 4.73 1.75 -2.15
C ASP A 15 3.24 1.42 -2.05
N ALA A 16 2.93 0.13 -1.99
CA ALA A 16 1.56 -0.37 -1.90
C ALA A 16 1.42 -1.42 -0.80
N PRO A 17 1.64 -1.07 0.49
CA PRO A 17 1.39 -1.98 1.59
C PRO A 17 -0.02 -2.58 1.57
N VAL A 18 -0.10 -3.86 1.94
CA VAL A 18 -1.32 -4.67 1.78
C VAL A 18 -1.96 -5.08 3.11
N SER A 19 -3.26 -5.40 3.06
CA SER A 19 -4.00 -6.08 4.12
C SER A 19 -4.87 -7.21 3.55
N GLY A 20 -5.26 -8.17 4.39
CA GLY A 20 -6.08 -9.33 3.98
C GLY A 20 -5.34 -10.68 4.02
N GLY A 21 -4.04 -10.66 4.30
CA GLY A 21 -3.22 -11.85 4.52
C GLY A 21 -3.11 -12.78 3.29
N PRO A 22 -2.52 -13.98 3.46
CA PRO A 22 -2.31 -14.91 2.36
C PRO A 22 -3.59 -15.32 1.62
N LYS A 23 -4.71 -15.45 2.34
CA LYS A 23 -6.01 -15.77 1.75
C LYS A 23 -6.52 -14.67 0.83
N GLY A 24 -6.44 -13.40 1.25
CA GLY A 24 -6.81 -12.27 0.41
C GLY A 24 -5.92 -12.12 -0.81
N ALA A 25 -4.62 -12.40 -0.68
CA ALA A 25 -3.70 -12.39 -1.82
C ALA A 25 -4.02 -13.50 -2.83
N ALA A 26 -4.26 -14.73 -2.36
CA ALA A 26 -4.56 -15.88 -3.23
C ALA A 26 -5.88 -15.74 -4.00
N THR A 27 -6.84 -14.99 -3.44
CA THR A 27 -8.15 -14.75 -4.06
C THR A 27 -8.24 -13.42 -4.81
N GLY A 28 -7.16 -12.63 -4.84
CA GLY A 28 -7.15 -11.29 -5.45
C GLY A 28 -8.02 -10.27 -4.71
N THR A 29 -8.43 -10.54 -3.47
CA THR A 29 -9.32 -9.66 -2.69
C THR A 29 -8.56 -8.87 -1.62
N MET A 30 -7.23 -8.90 -1.61
CA MET A 30 -6.44 -8.07 -0.68
C MET A 30 -6.71 -6.58 -0.90
N SER A 31 -6.50 -5.79 0.15
CA SER A 31 -6.56 -4.33 0.08
C SER A 31 -5.16 -3.74 0.00
N MET A 32 -5.02 -2.66 -0.76
CA MET A 32 -3.76 -1.93 -0.96
C MET A 32 -3.94 -0.47 -0.55
N VAL A 33 -2.97 0.06 0.20
CA VAL A 33 -2.85 1.49 0.50
C VAL A 33 -1.65 2.02 -0.26
N ILE A 34 -1.86 2.93 -1.20
CA ILE A 34 -0.90 3.25 -2.27
C ILE A 34 -0.35 4.65 -2.11
N GLY A 35 0.97 4.76 -2.02
CA GLY A 35 1.74 5.98 -2.22
C GLY A 35 2.40 5.97 -3.60
N ALA A 36 2.01 6.91 -4.46
CA ALA A 36 2.50 6.98 -5.84
C ALA A 36 2.28 8.37 -6.43
N GLU A 37 3.06 8.72 -7.45
CA GLU A 37 2.68 9.81 -8.36
C GLU A 37 1.57 9.33 -9.31
N ASP A 38 0.67 10.23 -9.70
CA ASP A 38 -0.55 9.89 -10.44
C ASP A 38 -0.28 9.17 -11.76
N ALA A 39 0.74 9.61 -12.50
CA ALA A 39 1.11 9.01 -13.78
C ALA A 39 1.62 7.57 -13.62
N ASP A 40 2.40 7.31 -12.58
CA ASP A 40 2.93 5.98 -12.29
C ASP A 40 1.82 5.05 -11.79
N LEU A 41 0.92 5.56 -10.96
CA LEU A 41 -0.26 4.83 -10.51
C LEU A 41 -1.18 4.46 -11.67
N ALA A 42 -1.49 5.40 -12.56
CA ALA A 42 -2.31 5.15 -13.74
C ALA A 42 -1.71 4.06 -14.63
N ARG A 43 -0.38 4.07 -14.83
CA ARG A 43 0.34 3.04 -15.59
C ARG A 43 0.30 1.67 -14.91
N ALA A 44 0.38 1.62 -13.57
CA ALA A 44 0.36 0.38 -12.80
C ALA A 44 -1.05 -0.19 -12.58
N MET A 45 -2.10 0.64 -12.70
CA MET A 45 -3.47 0.29 -12.33
C MET A 45 -3.97 -1.03 -12.91
N PRO A 46 -3.78 -1.37 -14.21
CA PRO A 46 -4.28 -2.63 -14.76
C PRO A 46 -3.75 -3.87 -14.05
N VAL A 47 -2.51 -3.82 -13.55
CA VAL A 47 -1.90 -4.90 -12.78
C VAL A 47 -2.45 -4.92 -11.35
N LEU A 48 -2.55 -3.74 -10.72
CA LEU A 48 -3.04 -3.61 -9.34
C LEU A 48 -4.50 -4.04 -9.22
N GLU A 49 -5.33 -3.79 -10.23
CA GLU A 49 -6.73 -4.23 -10.29
C GLU A 49 -6.86 -5.75 -10.34
N GLY A 50 -5.98 -6.44 -11.07
CA GLY A 50 -5.96 -7.91 -11.10
C GLY A 50 -5.48 -8.54 -9.80
N MET A 51 -4.73 -7.81 -8.98
CA MET A 51 -4.12 -8.31 -7.74
C MET A 51 -4.96 -8.04 -6.47
N SER A 52 -5.87 -7.07 -6.50
CA SER A 52 -6.50 -6.55 -5.29
C SER A 52 -7.99 -6.25 -5.47
N GLY A 53 -8.75 -6.36 -4.37
CA GLY A 53 -10.17 -5.99 -4.34
C GLY A 53 -10.37 -4.52 -3.97
N THR A 54 -9.41 -3.92 -3.26
CA THR A 54 -9.51 -2.54 -2.78
C THR A 54 -8.18 -1.83 -2.93
N ARG A 55 -8.21 -0.59 -3.42
CA ARG A 55 -7.03 0.26 -3.63
C ARG A 55 -7.36 1.66 -3.13
N VAL A 56 -6.56 2.19 -2.22
CA VAL A 56 -6.72 3.55 -1.70
C VAL A 56 -5.44 4.31 -1.97
N HIS A 57 -5.49 5.31 -2.84
CA HIS A 57 -4.36 6.21 -3.09
C HIS A 57 -4.34 7.31 -2.04
N VAL A 58 -3.24 7.45 -1.32
CA VAL A 58 -3.13 8.32 -0.12
C VAL A 58 -2.11 9.44 -0.29
N GLY A 59 -1.56 9.60 -1.49
CA GLY A 59 -0.59 10.65 -1.82
C GLY A 59 0.64 10.10 -2.52
N GLN A 60 1.73 10.86 -2.44
CA GLN A 60 3.00 10.55 -3.10
C GLN A 60 3.70 9.32 -2.50
N CYS A 61 4.76 8.84 -3.16
CA CYS A 61 5.53 7.72 -2.67
C CYS A 61 6.04 7.95 -1.23
N GLY A 62 5.80 6.97 -0.36
CA GLY A 62 6.03 6.97 1.07
C GLY A 62 4.75 7.09 1.88
N ALA A 63 3.71 7.74 1.33
CA ALA A 63 2.45 7.98 2.05
C ALA A 63 1.70 6.68 2.37
N GLY A 64 1.76 5.67 1.49
CA GLY A 64 1.15 4.36 1.71
C GLY A 64 1.71 3.68 2.95
N ASN A 65 3.03 3.63 3.08
CA ASN A 65 3.70 3.09 4.25
C ASN A 65 3.42 3.88 5.52
N VAL A 66 3.42 5.21 5.48
CA VAL A 66 3.07 6.05 6.64
C VAL A 66 1.65 5.74 7.11
N ALA A 67 0.68 5.71 6.19
CA ALA A 67 -0.70 5.36 6.51
C ALA A 67 -0.81 3.93 7.09
N LYS A 68 -0.06 2.97 6.55
CA LYS A 68 -0.11 1.59 7.04
C LYS A 68 0.52 1.43 8.43
N ILE A 69 1.59 2.15 8.72
CA ILE A 69 2.20 2.19 10.05
C ILE A 69 1.17 2.69 11.07
N ALA A 70 0.49 3.79 10.76
CA ALA A 70 -0.59 4.32 11.62
C ALA A 70 -1.72 3.30 11.81
N ASN A 71 -2.18 2.65 10.73
CA ASN A 71 -3.18 1.59 10.79
C ASN A 71 -2.77 0.44 11.72
N ASN A 72 -1.53 -0.04 11.63
CA ASN A 72 -1.06 -1.14 12.45
C ASN A 72 -0.84 -0.74 13.91
N MET A 73 -0.44 0.50 14.17
CA MET A 73 -0.36 1.05 15.52
C MET A 73 -1.74 1.09 16.18
N LEU A 74 -2.77 1.59 15.47
CA LEU A 74 -4.15 1.60 15.95
C LEU A 74 -4.67 0.17 16.22
N ALA A 75 -4.36 -0.78 15.33
CA ALA A 75 -4.71 -2.18 15.54
C ALA A 75 -4.09 -2.75 16.83
N ALA A 76 -2.82 -2.44 17.12
CA ALA A 76 -2.18 -2.84 18.36
C ALA A 76 -2.82 -2.18 19.60
N CYS A 77 -3.15 -0.89 19.53
CA CYS A 77 -3.87 -0.19 20.60
C CYS A 77 -5.23 -0.85 20.88
N HIS A 78 -6.01 -1.14 19.83
CA HIS A 78 -7.31 -1.81 19.98
C HIS A 78 -7.17 -3.16 20.67
N LEU A 79 -6.20 -3.99 20.27
CA LEU A 79 -5.98 -5.30 20.88
C LEU A 79 -5.73 -5.20 22.39
N ILE A 80 -4.89 -4.25 22.82
CA ILE A 80 -4.59 -4.02 24.23
C ILE A 80 -5.83 -3.50 24.96
N SER A 81 -6.50 -2.49 24.42
CA SER A 81 -7.68 -1.89 25.05
C SER A 81 -8.85 -2.86 25.23
N THR A 82 -9.00 -3.84 24.33
CA THR A 82 -10.06 -4.87 24.45
C THR A 82 -9.68 -6.05 25.35
N ALA A 83 -8.42 -6.14 25.78
CA ALA A 83 -7.94 -7.23 26.61
C ALA A 83 -8.11 -6.98 28.12
N GLU A 84 -8.23 -5.71 28.52
CA GLU A 84 -8.63 -5.29 29.88
C GLU A 84 -10.13 -5.52 30.11
#